data_AF-A0A2W4KPW6-F1
#
_entry.id   AF-A0A2W4KPW6-F1
#
_cell.length_a   1.000
_cell.length_b   1.000
_cell.length_c   1.000
_cell.angle_alpha   90.00
_cell.angle_beta   90.00
_cell.angle_gamma   90.00
#
_symmetry.space_group_name_H-M   'P 1'
#
loop_
_entity.id
_entity.type
_entity.pdbx_description
1 polymer ?
#
loop_
_entity_poly.entity_id
_entity_poly.type
_entity_poly.pdbx_seq_one_letter_code
_entity_poly.pdbx_strand_id
1 'polypeptide(L)'
;MRIEGTARVDRRTKRLARRLRPGEIAVVAHRDMDEVAARSLLDAGVRAVLNAEETLSGRYPARGAAMFLAAGIPVVDGLGEQVLERIADGDRILLDGTTVWCGGQPVARGVLLTGERLEERLAQARRNLDRELMRFLENTLERAHWERNVVLGNWQPPPLRTPLQGRQVLLVARGHAYREDLEAIRPYIDEVRPVLIGIDGGADALLAEGYRPDIIFGDMDSVSDRALRCGAELVLHAYPDGNAPGEERLRELGLVATRYPAPGTSEDAAMLLAHQAGAELLVAVGTHTSVVDFLEKGRAGMASTLLVRLKVGTHLVDAKGVSRLYRVRPTPRQLVHLFIAAMVPVAAVTAVSPWLRALVELFWLRARVAIGW
;
A
#
# COMPACT_ATOMS: atom_id res chain seq x y z
N MET A 1 -5.29 -26.54 -17.69
CA MET A 1 -4.59 -26.14 -16.45
C MET A 1 -5.30 -26.81 -15.29
N ARG A 2 -4.58 -27.53 -14.42
CA ARG A 2 -5.18 -28.26 -13.29
C ARG A 2 -4.45 -27.88 -12.00
N ILE A 3 -5.16 -27.34 -11.03
CA ILE A 3 -4.60 -26.80 -9.77
C ILE A 3 -5.41 -27.33 -8.60
N GLU A 4 -4.74 -27.92 -7.61
CA GLU A 4 -5.36 -28.37 -6.37
C GLU A 4 -4.82 -27.53 -5.20
N GLY A 5 -5.66 -27.24 -4.22
CA GLY A 5 -5.22 -26.53 -3.02
C GLY A 5 -6.31 -26.45 -1.97
N THR A 6 -5.92 -26.03 -0.78
CA THR A 6 -6.84 -25.71 0.30
C THR A 6 -7.49 -24.35 0.02
N ALA A 7 -8.81 -24.27 0.11
CA ALA A 7 -9.56 -23.03 -0.03
C ALA A 7 -9.47 -22.19 1.23
N ARG A 8 -9.24 -20.89 1.07
CA ARG A 8 -9.57 -19.86 2.08
C ARG A 8 -10.69 -19.02 1.54
N VAL A 9 -11.72 -18.81 2.35
CA VAL A 9 -12.98 -18.24 1.89
C VAL A 9 -13.30 -17.03 2.74
N ASP A 10 -13.50 -15.88 2.10
CA ASP A 10 -13.97 -14.66 2.75
C ASP A 10 -14.53 -13.70 1.71
N ARG A 11 -15.60 -12.98 2.07
CA ARG A 11 -16.11 -11.90 1.21
C ARG A 11 -15.13 -10.73 1.18
N ARG A 12 -14.39 -10.47 2.27
CA ARG A 12 -13.46 -9.34 2.36
C ARG A 12 -12.04 -9.82 2.10
N THR A 13 -11.46 -9.45 0.95
CA THR A 13 -10.08 -9.81 0.57
C THR A 13 -9.05 -9.45 1.63
N LYS A 14 -9.22 -8.31 2.32
CA LYS A 14 -8.36 -7.89 3.43
C LYS A 14 -8.34 -8.89 4.60
N ARG A 15 -9.49 -9.48 4.94
CA ARG A 15 -9.59 -10.50 6.00
C ARG A 15 -9.02 -11.84 5.54
N LEU A 16 -9.29 -12.22 4.29
CA LEU A 16 -8.76 -13.43 3.68
C LEU A 16 -7.22 -13.41 3.63
N ALA A 17 -6.62 -12.33 3.14
CA ALA A 17 -5.18 -12.22 2.97
C ALA A 17 -4.39 -12.40 4.28
N ARG A 18 -5.00 -12.07 5.43
CA ARG A 18 -4.37 -12.29 6.75
C ARG A 18 -4.34 -13.76 7.18
N ARG A 19 -5.26 -14.58 6.65
CA ARG A 19 -5.42 -16.00 7.00
C ARG A 19 -4.82 -16.93 5.94
N LEU A 20 -4.61 -16.41 4.73
CA LEU A 20 -4.08 -17.15 3.59
C LEU A 20 -2.64 -17.60 3.84
N ARG A 21 -2.36 -18.87 3.57
CA ARG A 21 -1.01 -19.44 3.61
C ARG A 21 -0.46 -19.67 2.20
N PRO A 22 0.87 -19.70 2.02
CA PRO A 22 1.48 -19.97 0.73
C PRO A 22 0.98 -21.30 0.13
N GLY A 23 0.62 -21.28 -1.15
CA GLY A 23 0.12 -22.44 -1.88
C GLY A 23 -1.40 -22.69 -1.76
N GLU A 24 -2.11 -21.92 -0.94
CA GLU A 24 -3.57 -21.99 -0.82
C GLU A 24 -4.29 -21.21 -1.92
N ILE A 25 -5.58 -21.51 -2.12
CA ILE A 25 -6.42 -20.89 -3.14
C ILE A 25 -7.37 -19.91 -2.46
N ALA A 26 -7.39 -18.67 -2.94
CA ALA A 26 -8.27 -17.63 -2.41
C ALA A 26 -9.65 -17.72 -3.09
N VAL A 27 -10.72 -17.77 -2.29
CA VAL A 27 -12.12 -17.66 -2.75
C VAL A 27 -12.70 -16.37 -2.19
N VAL A 28 -13.02 -15.43 -3.09
CA VAL A 28 -13.41 -14.05 -2.74
C VAL A 28 -14.60 -13.55 -3.55
N ALA A 29 -15.25 -12.49 -3.08
CA ALA A 29 -16.13 -11.64 -3.88
C ALA A 29 -15.53 -10.23 -3.89
N HIS A 30 -14.82 -9.89 -4.96
CA HIS A 30 -14.19 -8.58 -5.07
C HIS A 30 -14.23 -8.09 -6.51
N ARG A 31 -15.17 -7.20 -6.81
CA ARG A 31 -15.22 -6.48 -8.08
C ARG A 31 -14.12 -5.43 -8.21
N ASP A 32 -13.51 -5.36 -9.39
CA ASP A 32 -12.50 -4.35 -9.73
C ASP A 32 -11.34 -4.34 -8.72
N MET A 33 -10.71 -5.50 -8.51
CA MET A 33 -9.70 -5.67 -7.47
C MET A 33 -8.55 -4.69 -7.66
N ASP A 34 -8.27 -3.92 -6.60
CA ASP A 34 -7.23 -2.90 -6.59
C ASP A 34 -5.80 -3.48 -6.45
N GLU A 35 -4.81 -2.61 -6.61
CA GLU A 35 -3.39 -2.97 -6.51
C GLU A 35 -3.02 -3.51 -5.11
N VAL A 36 -3.62 -2.96 -4.05
CA VAL A 36 -3.30 -3.30 -2.66
C VAL A 36 -3.84 -4.69 -2.30
N ALA A 37 -5.06 -5.00 -2.70
CA ALA A 37 -5.72 -6.27 -2.51
C ALA A 37 -5.00 -7.37 -3.30
N ALA A 38 -4.70 -7.12 -4.58
CA ALA A 38 -3.94 -8.05 -5.40
C ALA A 38 -2.55 -8.31 -4.82
N ARG A 39 -1.81 -7.25 -4.45
CA ARG A 39 -0.50 -7.37 -3.80
C ARG A 39 -0.56 -8.18 -2.51
N SER A 40 -1.58 -7.94 -1.68
CA SER A 40 -1.73 -8.67 -0.40
C SER A 40 -1.91 -10.17 -0.60
N LEU A 41 -2.64 -10.59 -1.65
CA LEU A 41 -2.80 -12.00 -2.00
C LEU A 41 -1.51 -12.58 -2.60
N LEU A 42 -0.82 -11.83 -3.45
CA LEU A 42 0.46 -12.23 -4.04
C LEU A 42 1.55 -12.41 -2.97
N ASP A 43 1.66 -11.46 -2.04
CA ASP A 43 2.63 -11.51 -0.93
C ASP A 43 2.36 -12.68 0.02
N ALA A 44 1.08 -13.06 0.18
CA ALA A 44 0.69 -14.26 0.95
C ALA A 44 0.98 -15.58 0.20
N GLY A 45 1.43 -15.53 -1.05
CA GLY A 45 1.77 -16.71 -1.85
C GLY A 45 0.56 -17.47 -2.37
N VAL A 46 -0.50 -16.75 -2.76
CA VAL A 46 -1.72 -17.36 -3.33
C VAL A 46 -1.40 -18.22 -4.56
N ARG A 47 -2.01 -19.40 -4.65
CA ARG A 47 -1.83 -20.34 -5.78
C ARG A 47 -2.78 -20.08 -6.95
N ALA A 48 -4.01 -19.70 -6.65
CA ALA A 48 -5.02 -19.27 -7.61
C ALA A 48 -6.06 -18.40 -6.92
N VAL A 49 -6.77 -17.57 -7.68
CA VAL A 49 -7.86 -16.72 -7.18
C VAL A 49 -9.16 -17.13 -7.85
N LEU A 50 -10.15 -17.48 -7.05
CA LEU A 50 -11.51 -17.80 -7.44
C LEU A 50 -12.40 -16.63 -7.02
N ASN A 51 -12.81 -15.80 -7.97
CA ASN A 51 -13.60 -14.62 -7.71
C ASN A 51 -15.06 -14.86 -8.10
N ALA A 52 -15.95 -14.67 -7.13
CA ALA A 52 -17.39 -14.69 -7.34
C ALA A 52 -17.83 -13.56 -8.28
N GLU A 53 -17.12 -12.43 -8.25
CA GLU A 53 -17.33 -11.26 -9.09
C GLU A 53 -16.30 -11.18 -10.24
N GLU A 54 -16.13 -10.00 -10.83
CA GLU A 54 -15.18 -9.73 -11.89
C GLU A 54 -13.98 -8.95 -11.35
N THR A 55 -12.76 -9.51 -11.48
CA THR A 55 -11.53 -8.85 -11.05
C THR A 55 -11.29 -7.56 -11.84
N LEU A 56 -11.79 -7.45 -13.08
CA LEU A 56 -11.86 -6.21 -13.86
C LEU A 56 -13.19 -6.15 -14.62
N SER A 57 -14.14 -5.34 -14.13
CA SER A 57 -15.48 -5.19 -14.72
C SER A 57 -15.47 -4.40 -16.03
N GLY A 58 -14.43 -3.61 -16.30
CA GLY A 58 -14.38 -2.69 -17.44
C GLY A 58 -15.07 -1.35 -17.16
N ARG A 59 -15.37 -1.01 -15.90
CA ARG A 59 -15.87 0.31 -15.50
C ARG A 59 -14.78 1.37 -15.50
N TYR A 60 -13.63 1.05 -14.92
CA TYR A 60 -12.42 1.88 -14.85
C TYR A 60 -11.18 0.96 -14.87
N PRO A 61 -9.97 1.47 -15.17
CA PRO A 61 -8.80 0.62 -15.40
C PRO A 61 -8.15 0.15 -14.08
N ALA A 62 -8.85 -0.70 -13.33
CA ALA A 62 -8.32 -1.33 -12.11
C ALA A 62 -7.11 -2.23 -12.43
N ARG A 63 -6.15 -2.29 -11.50
CA ARG A 63 -4.83 -2.91 -11.77
C ARG A 63 -4.67 -4.35 -11.31
N GLY A 64 -5.49 -4.82 -10.36
CA GLY A 64 -5.28 -6.13 -9.74
C GLY A 64 -5.22 -7.28 -10.74
N ALA A 65 -6.08 -7.25 -11.78
CA ALA A 65 -6.08 -8.23 -12.86
C ALA A 65 -4.72 -8.34 -13.58
N ALA A 66 -4.10 -7.20 -13.92
CA ALA A 66 -2.81 -7.17 -14.60
C ALA A 66 -1.68 -7.73 -13.71
N MET A 67 -1.75 -7.48 -12.39
CA MET A 67 -0.76 -7.99 -11.44
C MET A 67 -0.78 -9.51 -11.33
N PHE A 68 -1.96 -10.13 -11.26
CA PHE A 68 -2.07 -11.59 -11.21
C PHE A 68 -1.52 -12.23 -12.48
N LEU A 69 -1.86 -11.68 -13.65
CA LEU A 69 -1.34 -12.17 -14.93
C LEU A 69 0.20 -12.05 -15.01
N ALA A 70 0.75 -10.91 -14.61
CA ALA A 70 2.21 -10.71 -14.59
C ALA A 70 2.92 -11.66 -13.61
N ALA A 71 2.28 -12.00 -12.49
CA ALA A 71 2.79 -12.96 -11.51
C ALA A 71 2.54 -14.43 -11.90
N GLY A 72 1.85 -14.70 -13.02
CA GLY A 72 1.49 -16.05 -13.44
C GLY A 72 0.46 -16.74 -12.53
N ILE A 73 -0.29 -15.98 -11.74
CA ILE A 73 -1.34 -16.50 -10.86
C ILE A 73 -2.66 -16.60 -11.63
N PRO A 74 -3.25 -17.81 -11.73
CA PRO A 74 -4.51 -17.98 -12.42
C PRO A 74 -5.69 -17.39 -11.64
N VAL A 75 -6.55 -16.66 -12.35
CA VAL A 75 -7.75 -16.04 -11.80
C VAL A 75 -8.96 -16.52 -12.58
N VAL A 76 -9.98 -17.00 -11.89
CA VAL A 76 -11.27 -17.37 -12.49
C VAL A 76 -12.35 -16.46 -11.91
N ASP A 77 -12.90 -15.62 -12.76
CA ASP A 77 -13.94 -14.63 -12.43
C ASP A 77 -15.34 -15.17 -12.71
N GLY A 78 -16.35 -14.48 -12.17
CA GLY A 78 -17.76 -14.72 -12.46
C GLY A 78 -18.25 -16.07 -11.98
N LEU A 79 -17.70 -16.58 -10.87
CA LEU A 79 -18.14 -17.85 -10.28
C LEU A 79 -19.50 -17.75 -9.59
N GLY A 80 -20.00 -16.54 -9.36
CA GLY A 80 -21.25 -16.26 -8.67
C GLY A 80 -21.09 -16.35 -7.15
N GLU A 81 -21.93 -15.60 -6.45
CA GLU A 81 -21.93 -15.50 -4.97
C GLU A 81 -22.11 -16.86 -4.28
N GLN A 82 -22.80 -17.80 -4.94
CA GLN A 82 -23.05 -19.14 -4.39
C GLN A 82 -21.75 -19.93 -4.13
N VAL A 83 -20.63 -19.56 -4.77
CA VAL A 83 -19.34 -20.23 -4.55
C VAL A 83 -18.84 -20.05 -3.11
N LEU A 84 -19.16 -18.93 -2.46
CA LEU A 84 -18.78 -18.63 -1.08
C LEU A 84 -19.55 -19.46 -0.06
N GLU A 85 -20.75 -19.94 -0.43
CA GLU A 85 -21.59 -20.79 0.42
C GLU A 85 -21.29 -22.28 0.20
N ARG A 86 -20.93 -22.65 -1.04
CA ARG A 86 -20.67 -24.05 -1.43
C ARG A 86 -19.26 -24.54 -1.10
N ILE A 87 -18.32 -23.63 -0.86
CA ILE A 87 -16.95 -23.95 -0.49
C ILE A 87 -16.73 -23.44 0.93
N ALA A 88 -16.41 -24.34 1.86
CA ALA A 88 -16.05 -23.99 3.22
C ALA A 88 -14.56 -23.65 3.32
N ASP A 89 -14.20 -22.84 4.31
CA ASP A 89 -12.79 -22.56 4.61
C ASP A 89 -12.09 -23.85 5.06
N GLY A 90 -10.95 -24.17 4.43
CA GLY A 90 -10.22 -25.42 4.65
C GLY A 90 -10.58 -26.55 3.68
N ASP A 91 -11.59 -26.38 2.82
CA ASP A 91 -11.94 -27.38 1.83
C ASP A 91 -10.81 -27.62 0.83
N ARG A 92 -10.69 -28.86 0.37
CA ARG A 92 -9.84 -29.18 -0.79
C ARG A 92 -10.59 -28.91 -2.07
N ILE A 93 -10.04 -28.02 -2.88
CA ILE A 93 -10.61 -27.64 -4.16
C ILE A 93 -9.66 -27.99 -5.30
N LEU A 94 -10.27 -28.40 -6.40
CA LEU A 94 -9.60 -28.65 -7.67
C LEU A 94 -10.14 -27.66 -8.70
N LEU A 95 -9.28 -26.79 -9.20
CA LEU A 95 -9.55 -25.96 -10.36
C LEU A 95 -9.07 -26.71 -11.61
N ASP A 96 -10.01 -27.08 -12.48
CA ASP A 96 -9.71 -27.68 -13.78
C ASP A 96 -10.23 -26.78 -14.92
N GLY A 97 -9.31 -26.10 -15.60
CA GLY A 97 -9.62 -25.08 -16.59
C GLY A 97 -10.39 -23.91 -15.96
N THR A 98 -11.71 -23.87 -16.19
CA THR A 98 -12.61 -22.84 -15.63
C THR A 98 -13.64 -23.38 -14.66
N THR A 99 -13.62 -24.68 -14.38
CA THR A 99 -14.55 -25.34 -13.48
C THR A 99 -13.88 -25.59 -12.13
N VAL A 100 -14.56 -25.19 -11.06
CA VAL A 100 -14.13 -25.41 -9.68
C VAL A 100 -14.84 -26.65 -9.16
N TRP A 101 -14.08 -27.57 -8.60
CA TRP A 101 -14.57 -28.82 -8.01
C TRP A 101 -14.25 -28.83 -6.52
N CYS A 102 -15.22 -29.23 -5.69
CA CYS A 102 -15.06 -29.46 -4.26
C CYS A 102 -15.68 -30.83 -3.91
N GLY A 103 -14.99 -31.67 -3.15
CA GLY A 103 -15.49 -33.00 -2.79
C GLY A 103 -15.80 -33.90 -4.00
N GLY A 104 -15.15 -33.68 -5.15
CA GLY A 104 -15.39 -34.43 -6.39
C GLY A 104 -16.61 -33.99 -7.20
N GLN A 105 -17.33 -32.93 -6.78
CA GLN A 105 -18.49 -32.37 -7.49
C GLN A 105 -18.16 -30.99 -8.07
N PRO A 106 -18.67 -30.64 -9.28
CA PRO A 106 -18.48 -29.31 -9.84
C PRO A 106 -19.35 -28.30 -9.09
N VAL A 107 -18.74 -27.32 -8.42
CA VAL A 107 -19.46 -26.35 -7.58
C VAL A 107 -19.77 -25.05 -8.30
N ALA A 108 -18.89 -24.63 -9.22
CA ALA A 108 -19.02 -23.40 -10.00
C ALA A 108 -18.20 -23.49 -11.29
N ARG A 109 -18.58 -22.69 -12.29
CA ARG A 109 -17.82 -22.51 -13.53
C ARG A 109 -17.76 -21.03 -13.83
N GLY A 110 -16.57 -20.55 -14.19
CA GLY A 110 -16.34 -19.14 -14.44
C GLY A 110 -15.55 -18.89 -15.70
N VAL A 111 -14.88 -17.74 -15.67
CA VAL A 111 -14.23 -17.09 -16.79
C VAL A 111 -12.75 -16.94 -16.40
N LEU A 112 -11.87 -17.70 -17.06
CA LEU A 112 -10.43 -17.53 -16.83
C LEU A 112 -9.98 -16.15 -17.32
N LEU A 113 -9.22 -15.46 -16.48
CA LEU A 113 -8.54 -14.23 -16.84
C LEU A 113 -7.37 -14.56 -17.77
N THR A 114 -7.40 -13.98 -18.97
CA THR A 114 -6.35 -14.11 -19.99
C THR A 114 -5.84 -12.73 -20.40
N GLY A 115 -4.68 -12.67 -21.07
CA GLY A 115 -4.16 -11.41 -21.62
C GLY A 115 -5.13 -10.73 -22.58
N GLU A 116 -5.74 -11.50 -23.50
CA GLU A 116 -6.75 -11.00 -24.45
C GLU A 116 -7.94 -10.37 -23.73
N ARG A 117 -8.47 -11.04 -22.68
CA ARG A 117 -9.57 -10.52 -21.88
C ARG A 117 -9.19 -9.29 -21.08
N LEU A 118 -7.98 -9.26 -20.53
CA LEU A 118 -7.46 -8.08 -19.84
C LEU A 118 -7.44 -6.88 -20.80
N GLU A 119 -6.91 -7.05 -22.01
CA GLU A 119 -6.86 -5.99 -23.02
C GLU A 119 -8.26 -5.51 -23.43
N GLU A 120 -9.19 -6.44 -23.68
CA GLU A 120 -10.59 -6.13 -24.00
C GLU A 120 -11.26 -5.30 -22.90
N ARG A 121 -11.12 -5.74 -21.64
CA ARG A 121 -11.70 -5.06 -20.48
C ARG A 121 -11.05 -3.71 -20.19
N LEU A 122 -9.73 -3.59 -20.39
CA LEU A 122 -9.03 -2.30 -20.29
C LEU A 122 -9.48 -1.32 -21.40
N ALA A 123 -9.70 -1.81 -22.63
CA ALA A 123 -10.24 -0.98 -23.70
C ALA A 123 -11.68 -0.52 -23.39
N GLN A 124 -12.51 -1.40 -22.84
CA GLN A 124 -13.85 -1.05 -22.35
C GLN A 124 -13.80 -0.02 -21.22
N ALA A 125 -12.91 -0.22 -20.24
CA ALA A 125 -12.68 0.72 -19.15
C ALA A 125 -12.28 2.11 -19.64
N ARG A 126 -11.40 2.21 -20.64
CA ARG A 126 -11.01 3.49 -21.25
C ARG A 126 -12.19 4.20 -21.90
N ARG A 127 -13.07 3.47 -22.60
CA ARG A 127 -14.29 4.05 -23.20
C ARG A 127 -15.31 4.51 -22.16
N ASN A 128 -15.34 3.85 -21.00
CA ASN A 128 -16.27 4.17 -19.92
C ASN A 128 -15.75 5.26 -18.97
N LEU A 129 -14.45 5.53 -18.98
CA LEU A 129 -13.78 6.36 -18.00
C LEU A 129 -14.38 7.77 -17.94
N ASP A 130 -14.64 8.41 -19.08
CA ASP A 130 -15.19 9.77 -19.11
C ASP A 130 -16.55 9.86 -18.41
N ARG A 131 -17.44 8.90 -18.65
CA ARG A 131 -18.75 8.83 -17.99
C ARG A 131 -18.61 8.58 -16.48
N GLU A 132 -17.67 7.72 -16.09
CA GLU A 132 -17.42 7.46 -14.67
C GLU A 132 -16.77 8.67 -13.96
N LEU A 133 -15.89 9.41 -14.64
CA LEU A 133 -15.33 10.67 -14.17
C LEU A 133 -16.41 11.72 -13.97
N MET A 134 -17.32 11.89 -14.93
CA MET A 134 -18.45 12.83 -14.81
C MET A 134 -19.34 12.49 -13.61
N ARG A 135 -19.76 11.23 -13.48
CA ARG A 135 -20.55 10.76 -12.32
C ARG A 135 -19.81 10.99 -11.00
N PHE A 136 -18.51 10.71 -10.97
CA PHE A 136 -17.68 10.91 -9.79
C PHE A 136 -17.57 12.39 -9.41
N LEU A 137 -17.44 13.29 -10.40
CA LEU A 137 -17.38 14.72 -10.19
C LEU A 137 -18.71 15.26 -9.66
N GLU A 138 -19.84 14.86 -10.27
CA GLU A 138 -21.19 15.22 -9.82
C GLU A 138 -21.40 14.83 -8.35
N ASN A 139 -21.13 13.58 -8.00
CA ASN A 139 -21.21 13.10 -6.62
C ASN A 139 -20.28 13.87 -5.67
N THR A 140 -19.08 14.23 -6.14
CA THR A 140 -18.10 14.96 -5.34
C THR A 140 -18.57 16.37 -5.05
N LEU A 141 -19.08 17.09 -6.05
CA LEU A 141 -19.57 18.46 -5.90
C LEU A 141 -20.85 18.53 -5.09
N GLU A 142 -21.80 17.64 -5.35
CA GLU A 142 -23.05 17.55 -4.56
C GLU A 142 -22.73 17.30 -3.10
N ARG A 143 -21.88 16.31 -2.80
CA ARG A 143 -21.53 15.99 -1.41
C ARG A 143 -20.66 17.07 -0.76
N ALA A 144 -19.77 17.73 -1.51
CA ALA A 144 -18.98 18.84 -1.00
C ALA A 144 -19.86 20.04 -0.62
N HIS A 145 -20.96 20.28 -1.35
CA HIS A 145 -21.93 21.31 -0.99
C HIS A 145 -22.51 21.09 0.42
N TRP A 146 -22.87 19.84 0.73
CA TRP A 146 -23.43 19.46 2.04
C TRP A 146 -22.37 19.41 3.16
N GLU A 147 -21.17 18.91 2.87
CA GLU A 147 -20.12 18.70 3.88
C GLU A 147 -19.28 19.95 4.18
N ARG A 148 -19.42 21.03 3.38
CA ARG A 148 -18.59 22.24 3.46
C ARG A 148 -18.42 22.78 4.87
N ASN A 149 -19.52 22.98 5.60
CA ASN A 149 -19.47 23.63 6.91
C ASN A 149 -18.79 22.73 7.95
N VAL A 150 -18.93 21.41 7.80
CA VAL A 150 -18.31 20.42 8.68
C VAL A 150 -16.80 20.43 8.43
N VAL A 151 -16.34 20.30 7.18
CA VAL A 151 -14.90 20.22 6.89
C VAL A 151 -14.18 21.57 7.08
N LEU A 152 -14.79 22.67 6.65
CA LEU A 152 -14.17 24.00 6.73
C LEU A 152 -14.25 24.63 8.12
N GLY A 153 -15.11 24.12 9.02
CA GLY A 153 -15.22 24.59 10.40
C GLY A 153 -13.91 24.51 11.19
N ASN A 154 -13.83 25.25 12.29
CA ASN A 154 -12.71 25.17 13.22
C ASN A 154 -12.98 24.04 14.22
N TRP A 155 -12.18 22.98 14.15
CA TRP A 155 -12.24 21.88 15.12
C TRP A 155 -11.08 22.01 16.08
N GLN A 156 -11.33 21.69 17.35
CA GLN A 156 -10.25 21.55 18.31
C GLN A 156 -9.73 20.12 18.22
N PRO A 157 -8.43 19.91 17.94
CA PRO A 157 -7.86 18.59 17.97
C PRO A 157 -7.92 18.07 19.42
N PRO A 158 -8.09 16.75 19.61
CA PRO A 158 -8.01 16.16 20.94
C PRO A 158 -6.61 16.39 21.51
N PRO A 159 -6.44 16.32 22.84
CA PRO A 159 -5.13 16.44 23.44
C PRO A 159 -4.22 15.31 22.91
N LEU A 160 -3.11 15.72 22.28
CA LEU A 160 -2.06 14.83 21.81
C LEU A 160 -0.86 14.91 22.77
N ARG A 161 -0.26 13.76 23.08
CA ARG A 161 1.02 13.69 23.80
C ARG A 161 2.17 14.08 22.89
N THR A 162 2.05 13.80 21.60
CA THR A 162 3.04 14.11 20.57
C THR A 162 2.90 15.58 20.13
N PRO A 163 3.93 16.43 20.30
CA PRO A 163 3.86 17.83 19.90
C PRO A 163 3.97 17.97 18.38
N LEU A 164 2.98 18.61 17.76
CA LEU A 164 2.95 18.90 16.31
C LEU A 164 3.22 20.38 15.98
N GLN A 165 2.98 21.29 16.93
CA GLN A 165 3.10 22.73 16.73
C GLN A 165 4.49 23.13 16.22
N GLY A 166 4.54 23.82 15.08
CA GLY A 166 5.78 24.32 14.48
C GLY A 166 6.71 23.22 13.94
N ARG A 167 6.22 21.99 13.77
CA ARG A 167 7.00 20.88 13.21
C ARG A 167 6.46 20.45 11.85
N GLN A 168 7.34 19.88 11.04
CA GLN A 168 6.93 19.15 9.85
C GLN A 168 6.39 17.78 10.23
N VAL A 169 5.37 17.33 9.50
CA VAL A 169 4.65 16.08 9.74
C VAL A 169 4.65 15.26 8.46
N LEU A 170 5.14 14.02 8.53
CA LEU A 170 5.05 13.05 7.46
C LEU A 170 3.85 12.12 7.69
N LEU A 171 2.87 12.24 6.81
CA LEU A 171 1.66 11.42 6.74
C LEU A 171 1.92 10.26 5.77
N VAL A 172 1.89 9.02 6.27
CA VAL A 172 2.13 7.82 5.45
C VAL A 172 0.86 6.98 5.36
N ALA A 173 0.37 6.74 4.15
CA ALA A 173 -0.72 5.83 3.85
C ALA A 173 -0.26 4.76 2.84
N ARG A 174 -1.01 3.64 2.74
CA ARG A 174 -0.74 2.55 1.78
C ARG A 174 -1.52 2.72 0.48
N GLY A 175 -1.22 3.77 -0.27
CA GLY A 175 -1.71 3.97 -1.63
C GLY A 175 -0.72 3.52 -2.69
N HIS A 176 -1.00 3.79 -3.96
CA HIS A 176 -0.13 3.37 -5.07
C HIS A 176 1.32 3.86 -4.89
N ALA A 177 2.29 2.97 -5.17
CA ALA A 177 3.73 3.22 -5.13
C ALA A 177 4.29 3.77 -3.81
N TYR A 178 3.59 3.54 -2.69
CA TYR A 178 3.99 4.10 -1.39
C TYR A 178 5.37 3.64 -0.92
N ARG A 179 5.80 2.42 -1.27
CA ARG A 179 7.11 1.90 -0.85
C ARG A 179 8.22 2.63 -1.55
N GLU A 180 8.12 2.73 -2.88
CA GLU A 180 9.09 3.41 -3.71
C GLU A 180 9.18 4.90 -3.35
N ASP A 181 8.02 5.53 -3.09
CA ASP A 181 7.98 6.93 -2.66
C ASP A 181 8.57 7.11 -1.26
N LEU A 182 8.28 6.22 -0.31
CA LEU A 182 8.83 6.25 1.05
C LEU A 182 10.34 6.04 1.05
N GLU A 183 10.85 5.12 0.23
CA GLU A 183 12.28 4.92 0.00
C GLU A 183 12.95 6.18 -0.58
N ALA A 184 12.31 6.82 -1.55
CA ALA A 184 12.84 8.01 -2.20
C ALA A 184 12.95 9.23 -1.26
N ILE A 185 12.12 9.30 -0.22
CA ILE A 185 12.16 10.38 0.77
C ILE A 185 12.94 10.04 2.04
N ARG A 186 13.63 8.89 2.12
CA ARG A 186 14.48 8.56 3.27
C ARG A 186 15.45 9.69 3.68
N PRO A 187 16.15 10.38 2.76
CA PRO A 187 17.01 11.51 3.13
C PRO A 187 16.26 12.61 3.88
N TYR A 188 15.04 12.93 3.44
CA TYR A 188 14.19 13.90 4.11
C TYR A 188 13.82 13.45 5.52
N ILE A 189 13.47 12.18 5.72
CA ILE A 189 13.13 11.63 7.04
C ILE A 189 14.34 11.70 7.98
N ASP A 190 15.51 11.31 7.49
CA ASP A 190 16.73 11.22 8.30
C ASP A 190 17.30 12.60 8.67
N GLU A 191 17.22 13.56 7.76
CA GLU A 191 17.72 14.94 7.95
C GLU A 191 16.73 15.82 8.74
N VAL A 192 15.46 15.84 8.34
CA VAL A 192 14.46 16.75 8.91
C VAL A 192 13.86 16.19 10.21
N ARG A 193 13.82 14.87 10.37
CA ARG A 193 13.16 14.18 11.49
C ARG A 193 11.74 14.71 11.76
N PRO A 194 10.86 14.68 10.74
CA PRO A 194 9.47 15.09 10.89
C PRO A 194 8.74 14.17 11.88
N VAL A 195 7.59 14.63 12.40
CA VAL A 195 6.69 13.74 13.14
C VAL A 195 6.11 12.71 12.18
N LEU A 196 6.23 11.43 12.51
CA LEU A 196 5.78 10.32 11.67
C LEU A 196 4.38 9.90 12.07
N ILE A 197 3.40 10.10 11.18
CA ILE A 197 2.03 9.64 11.37
C ILE A 197 1.73 8.53 10.36
N GLY A 198 1.54 7.31 10.86
CA GLY A 198 1.06 6.19 10.07
C GLY A 198 -0.46 6.17 9.99
N ILE A 199 -1.03 6.38 8.80
CA ILE A 199 -2.47 6.39 8.57
C ILE A 199 -2.94 4.99 8.15
N ASP A 200 -3.87 4.42 8.90
CA ASP A 200 -4.31 3.04 8.77
C ASP A 200 -3.07 2.12 8.70
N GLY A 201 -2.98 1.25 7.69
CA GLY A 201 -1.81 0.39 7.52
C GLY A 201 -0.53 1.08 7.05
N GLY A 202 -0.51 2.41 6.90
CA GLY A 202 0.74 3.17 6.72
C GLY A 202 1.68 3.07 7.92
N ALA A 203 1.16 2.75 9.11
CA ALA A 203 1.97 2.40 10.27
C ALA A 203 2.83 1.14 10.04
N ASP A 204 2.27 0.14 9.34
CA ASP A 204 3.01 -1.07 8.96
C ASP A 204 4.08 -0.76 7.92
N ALA A 205 3.81 0.18 7.00
CA ALA A 205 4.76 0.63 5.99
C ALA A 205 5.99 1.29 6.64
N LEU A 206 5.77 2.22 7.58
CA LEU A 206 6.85 2.85 8.34
C LEU A 206 7.74 1.82 9.04
N LEU A 207 7.13 0.85 9.74
CA LEU A 207 7.88 -0.18 10.46
C LEU A 207 8.64 -1.13 9.55
N ALA A 208 8.11 -1.41 8.36
CA ALA A 208 8.81 -2.23 7.36
C ALA A 208 10.08 -1.53 6.86
N GLU A 209 10.06 -0.19 6.76
CA GLU A 209 11.20 0.65 6.39
C GLU A 209 12.14 0.97 7.57
N GLY A 210 11.88 0.43 8.77
CA GLY A 210 12.70 0.64 9.95
C GLY A 210 12.38 1.92 10.74
N TYR A 211 11.34 2.65 10.37
CA TYR A 211 10.89 3.85 11.07
C TYR A 211 9.75 3.52 12.05
N ARG A 212 9.87 3.99 13.29
CA ARG A 212 8.80 3.88 14.30
C ARG A 212 7.86 5.08 14.16
N PRO A 213 6.54 4.89 13.95
CA PRO A 213 5.59 5.98 13.96
C PRO A 213 5.55 6.68 15.32
N ASP A 214 5.40 8.01 15.32
CA ASP A 214 5.08 8.77 16.53
C ASP A 214 3.59 8.64 16.84
N ILE A 215 2.75 8.72 15.80
CA ILE A 215 1.29 8.57 15.88
C ILE A 215 0.83 7.50 14.89
N ILE A 216 -0.12 6.67 15.30
CA ILE A 216 -0.92 5.81 14.42
C ILE A 216 -2.34 6.36 14.41
N PHE A 217 -2.82 6.72 13.23
CA PHE A 217 -4.11 7.37 13.04
C PHE A 217 -5.02 6.54 12.13
N GLY A 218 -6.30 6.38 12.46
CA GLY A 218 -7.30 5.85 11.52
C GLY A 218 -8.07 4.62 12.00
N ASP A 219 -8.36 3.71 11.06
CA ASP A 219 -9.02 2.43 11.28
C ASP A 219 -8.03 1.40 11.83
N MET A 220 -8.19 1.05 13.10
CA MET A 220 -7.27 0.14 13.77
C MET A 220 -7.42 -1.31 13.30
N ASP A 221 -8.51 -1.67 12.63
CA ASP A 221 -8.63 -2.97 11.96
C ASP A 221 -7.72 -3.08 10.74
N SER A 222 -7.21 -1.96 10.20
CA SER A 222 -6.26 -1.93 9.09
C SER A 222 -4.80 -2.12 9.48
N VAL A 223 -4.48 -2.01 10.77
CA VAL A 223 -3.12 -1.99 11.32
C VAL A 223 -2.72 -3.37 11.85
N SER A 224 -1.46 -3.80 11.72
CA SER A 224 -1.02 -5.05 12.36
C SER A 224 -0.88 -4.91 13.88
N ASP A 225 -0.99 -6.03 14.59
CA ASP A 225 -0.73 -6.11 16.04
C ASP A 225 0.68 -5.63 16.41
N ARG A 226 1.67 -5.91 15.56
CA ARG A 226 3.05 -5.43 15.73
C ARG A 226 3.10 -3.91 15.70
N ALA A 227 2.38 -3.30 14.76
CA ALA A 227 2.33 -1.84 14.65
C ALA A 227 1.57 -1.20 15.81
N LEU A 228 0.39 -1.74 16.19
CA LEU A 228 -0.37 -1.22 17.33
C LEU A 228 0.42 -1.29 18.66
N ARG A 229 1.27 -2.30 18.83
CA ARG A 229 2.14 -2.47 20.01
C ARG A 229 3.51 -1.80 19.91
N CYS A 230 3.80 -1.08 18.83
CA CYS A 230 5.11 -0.43 18.67
C CYS A 230 5.30 0.76 19.62
N GLY A 231 4.27 1.14 20.39
CA GLY A 231 4.32 2.21 21.38
C GLY A 231 4.18 3.62 20.79
N ALA A 232 3.63 3.73 19.58
CA ALA A 232 3.17 5.01 19.04
C ALA A 232 1.92 5.50 19.80
N GLU A 233 1.64 6.79 19.74
CA GLU A 233 0.36 7.34 20.18
C GLU A 233 -0.76 6.92 19.24
N LEU A 234 -1.82 6.31 19.79
CA LEU A 234 -2.93 5.80 18.99
C LEU A 234 -4.06 6.84 18.96
N VAL A 235 -4.44 7.26 17.76
CA VAL A 235 -5.58 8.16 17.53
C VAL A 235 -6.61 7.44 16.67
N LEU A 236 -7.70 7.05 17.31
CA LEU A 236 -8.78 6.31 16.67
C LEU A 236 -9.70 7.27 15.94
N HIS A 237 -9.82 7.11 14.62
CA HIS A 237 -10.75 7.89 13.82
C HIS A 237 -12.19 7.41 14.08
N ALA A 238 -13.04 8.34 14.50
CA ALA A 238 -14.48 8.11 14.63
C ALA A 238 -15.24 8.88 13.56
N TYR A 239 -16.09 8.17 12.83
CA TYR A 239 -16.96 8.75 11.82
C TYR A 239 -18.10 9.56 12.48
N PRO A 240 -18.75 10.47 11.72
CA PRO A 240 -19.84 11.30 12.24
C PRO A 240 -21.04 10.52 12.81
N ASP A 241 -21.25 9.29 12.37
CA ASP A 241 -22.29 8.37 12.88
C ASP A 241 -21.92 7.73 14.24
N GLY A 242 -20.75 8.05 14.77
CA GLY A 242 -20.24 7.49 16.03
C GLY A 242 -19.59 6.12 15.87
N ASN A 243 -19.45 5.59 14.66
CA ASN A 243 -18.70 4.36 14.42
C ASN A 243 -17.19 4.64 14.47
N ALA A 244 -16.44 3.78 15.16
CA ALA A 244 -14.98 3.90 15.30
C ALA A 244 -14.31 2.54 15.02
N PRO A 245 -13.94 2.26 13.75
CA PRO A 245 -13.41 0.96 13.36
C PRO A 245 -12.14 0.55 14.10
N GLY A 246 -12.16 -0.66 14.66
CA GLY A 246 -11.09 -1.20 15.49
C GLY A 246 -11.11 -0.76 16.96
N GLU A 247 -12.17 -0.08 17.43
CA GLU A 247 -12.35 0.23 18.86
C GLU A 247 -12.40 -1.04 19.73
N GLU A 248 -13.19 -2.03 19.31
CA GLU A 248 -13.30 -3.33 20.01
C GLU A 248 -11.95 -4.06 20.03
N ARG A 249 -11.26 -4.10 18.90
CA ARG A 249 -9.91 -4.68 18.78
C ARG A 249 -8.91 -4.01 19.73
N LEU A 250 -8.93 -2.70 19.87
CA LEU A 250 -8.06 -2.00 20.83
C LEU A 250 -8.35 -2.43 22.28
N ARG A 251 -9.64 -2.59 22.64
CA ARG A 251 -10.04 -3.07 23.97
C ARG A 251 -9.55 -4.49 24.23
N GLU A 252 -9.70 -5.40 23.26
CA GLU A 252 -9.20 -6.78 23.35
C GLU A 252 -7.67 -6.83 23.54
N LEU A 253 -6.94 -5.94 22.88
CA LEU A 253 -5.47 -5.85 22.98
C LEU A 253 -4.99 -5.09 24.23
N GLY A 254 -5.89 -4.50 25.01
CA GLY A 254 -5.56 -3.68 26.19
C GLY A 254 -4.85 -2.36 25.84
N LEU A 255 -5.09 -1.83 24.64
CA LEU A 255 -4.45 -0.61 24.15
C LEU A 255 -5.38 0.60 24.29
N VAL A 256 -4.83 1.72 24.75
CA VAL A 256 -5.56 2.98 24.90
C VAL A 256 -5.34 3.84 23.66
N ALA A 257 -6.42 4.35 23.08
CA ALA A 257 -6.40 5.29 21.97
C ALA A 257 -7.26 6.52 22.25
N THR A 258 -6.81 7.67 21.77
CA THR A 258 -7.57 8.92 21.81
C THR A 258 -8.55 8.92 20.65
N ARG A 259 -9.84 9.05 20.93
CA ARG A 259 -10.87 9.10 19.90
C ARG A 259 -10.92 10.49 19.27
N TYR A 260 -10.89 10.55 17.93
CA TYR A 260 -11.04 11.80 17.19
C TYR A 260 -12.25 11.72 16.24
N PRO A 261 -13.37 12.39 16.59
CA PRO A 261 -14.53 12.49 15.71
C PRO A 261 -14.25 13.52 14.61
N ALA A 262 -14.14 13.06 13.36
CA ALA A 262 -13.83 13.92 12.23
C ALA A 262 -14.58 13.48 10.96
N PRO A 263 -14.89 14.42 10.05
CA PRO A 263 -15.47 14.08 8.77
C PRO A 263 -14.44 13.48 7.82
N GLY A 264 -14.94 12.76 6.81
CA GLY A 264 -14.13 12.28 5.69
C GLY A 264 -13.40 10.98 5.97
N THR A 265 -12.27 10.81 5.31
CA THR A 265 -11.46 9.59 5.34
C THR A 265 -10.40 9.68 6.43
N SER A 266 -9.77 8.57 6.82
CA SER A 266 -8.67 8.59 7.80
C SER A 266 -7.53 9.53 7.36
N GLU A 267 -7.29 9.64 6.06
CA GLU A 267 -6.27 10.56 5.50
C GLU A 267 -6.67 12.02 5.66
N ASP A 268 -7.93 12.34 5.35
CA ASP A 268 -8.48 13.69 5.49
C ASP A 268 -8.44 14.15 6.96
N ALA A 269 -8.89 13.28 7.87
CA ALA A 269 -8.94 13.56 9.29
C ALA A 269 -7.54 13.70 9.89
N ALA A 270 -6.56 12.90 9.45
CA ALA A 270 -5.17 13.05 9.87
C ALA A 270 -4.57 14.40 9.41
N MET A 271 -4.86 14.83 8.17
CA MET A 271 -4.44 16.14 7.67
C MET A 271 -5.06 17.28 8.48
N LEU A 272 -6.36 17.20 8.79
CA LEU A 272 -7.05 18.19 9.61
C LEU A 272 -6.48 18.26 11.03
N LEU A 273 -6.25 17.10 11.67
CA LEU A 273 -5.64 17.00 12.99
C LEU A 273 -4.28 17.69 13.02
N ALA A 274 -3.39 17.33 12.09
CA ALA A 274 -2.03 17.87 12.05
C ALA A 274 -2.02 19.38 11.76
N HIS A 275 -2.86 19.84 10.83
CA HIS A 275 -3.00 21.26 10.52
C HIS A 275 -3.52 22.06 11.72
N GLN A 276 -4.55 21.57 12.42
CA GLN A 276 -5.12 22.25 13.59
C GLN A 276 -4.22 22.22 14.82
N ALA A 277 -3.41 21.17 14.95
CA ALA A 277 -2.35 21.09 15.96
C ALA A 277 -1.13 21.98 15.63
N GLY A 278 -1.20 22.76 14.54
CA GLY A 278 -0.23 23.80 14.19
C GLY A 278 1.03 23.27 13.52
N ALA A 279 0.95 22.14 12.81
CA ALA A 279 2.05 21.67 11.97
C ALA A 279 2.47 22.74 10.94
N GLU A 280 3.77 22.93 10.79
CA GLU A 280 4.35 23.90 9.85
C GLU A 280 4.22 23.42 8.39
N LEU A 281 4.41 22.11 8.17
CA LEU A 281 4.34 21.49 6.86
C LEU A 281 3.81 20.07 6.98
N LEU A 282 2.91 19.69 6.08
CA LEU A 282 2.41 18.34 5.91
C LEU A 282 3.02 17.74 4.66
N VAL A 283 3.76 16.65 4.80
CA VAL A 283 4.27 15.84 3.68
C VAL A 283 3.44 14.58 3.61
N ALA A 284 2.79 14.32 2.48
CA ALA A 284 1.91 13.18 2.30
C ALA A 284 2.50 12.14 1.35
N VAL A 285 2.64 10.89 1.80
CA VAL A 285 3.13 9.75 1.01
C VAL A 285 2.06 8.69 0.92
N GLY A 286 1.82 8.18 -0.30
CA GLY A 286 0.89 7.09 -0.53
C GLY A 286 -0.57 7.44 -0.23
N THR A 287 -0.94 8.73 -0.26
CA THR A 287 -2.34 9.14 -0.11
C THR A 287 -3.16 8.88 -1.38
N HIS A 288 -4.47 8.77 -1.21
CA HIS A 288 -5.43 8.52 -2.28
C HIS A 288 -6.00 9.87 -2.73
N THR A 289 -5.68 10.27 -3.96
CA THR A 289 -5.94 11.63 -4.46
C THR A 289 -6.51 11.65 -5.87
N SER A 290 -6.46 10.52 -6.59
CA SER A 290 -6.99 10.40 -7.95
C SER A 290 -8.39 9.78 -7.96
N VAL A 291 -9.20 10.07 -8.98
CA VAL A 291 -10.52 9.45 -9.14
C VAL A 291 -10.43 7.93 -9.17
N VAL A 292 -9.39 7.39 -9.82
CA VAL A 292 -9.15 5.95 -9.88
C VAL A 292 -8.91 5.39 -8.47
N ASP A 293 -8.11 6.06 -7.65
CA ASP A 293 -7.84 5.64 -6.27
C ASP A 293 -9.13 5.54 -5.44
N PHE A 294 -10.06 6.48 -5.63
CA PHE A 294 -11.33 6.49 -4.90
C PHE A 294 -12.29 5.42 -5.42
N LEU A 295 -12.36 5.24 -6.74
CA LEU A 295 -13.19 4.19 -7.35
C LEU A 295 -12.70 2.79 -6.92
N GLU A 296 -11.39 2.56 -6.84
CA GLU A 296 -10.77 1.34 -6.32
C GLU A 296 -11.21 1.04 -4.89
N LYS A 297 -11.35 2.06 -4.05
CA LYS A 297 -11.86 1.91 -2.67
C LYS A 297 -13.39 1.85 -2.56
N GLY A 298 -14.10 1.70 -3.68
CA GLY A 298 -15.56 1.68 -3.73
C GLY A 298 -16.22 3.02 -3.36
N ARG A 299 -15.46 4.13 -3.38
CA ARG A 299 -15.97 5.46 -3.07
C ARG A 299 -16.47 6.14 -4.33
N ALA A 300 -17.73 6.57 -4.31
CA ALA A 300 -18.37 7.23 -5.45
C ALA A 300 -18.02 8.72 -5.62
N GLY A 301 -17.23 9.31 -4.71
CA GLY A 301 -16.79 10.70 -4.74
C GLY A 301 -15.77 11.02 -3.64
N MET A 302 -15.11 12.19 -3.74
CA MET A 302 -13.99 12.62 -2.88
C MET A 302 -14.22 13.98 -2.18
N ALA A 303 -15.46 14.28 -1.81
CA ALA A 303 -15.87 15.58 -1.27
C ALA A 303 -15.01 16.07 -0.09
N SER A 304 -14.89 15.26 0.96
CA SER A 304 -14.06 15.57 2.13
C SER A 304 -12.60 15.83 1.75
N THR A 305 -12.01 14.97 0.92
CA THR A 305 -10.63 15.10 0.48
C THR A 305 -10.38 16.36 -0.33
N LEU A 306 -11.31 16.73 -1.22
CA LEU A 306 -11.25 17.98 -1.97
C LEU A 306 -11.25 19.18 -1.01
N LEU A 307 -12.21 19.22 -0.08
CA LEU A 307 -12.37 20.32 0.87
C LEU A 307 -11.18 20.43 1.85
N VAL A 308 -10.67 19.31 2.37
CA VAL A 308 -9.50 19.31 3.26
C VAL A 308 -8.28 19.84 2.53
N ARG A 309 -8.01 19.37 1.30
CA ARG A 309 -6.86 19.83 0.52
C ARG A 309 -6.96 21.30 0.12
N LEU A 310 -8.17 21.81 -0.13
CA LEU A 310 -8.38 23.26 -0.30
C LEU A 310 -8.04 24.03 0.97
N LYS A 311 -8.36 23.49 2.15
CA LYS A 311 -8.08 24.12 3.44
C LYS A 311 -6.60 24.09 3.83
N VAL A 312 -5.93 22.95 3.65
CA VAL A 312 -4.52 22.76 4.07
C VAL A 312 -3.50 23.06 2.98
N GLY A 313 -3.95 23.44 1.77
CA GLY A 313 -3.12 23.44 0.56
C GLY A 313 -1.84 24.27 0.62
N THR A 314 -1.81 25.36 1.37
CA THR A 314 -0.60 26.18 1.53
C THR A 314 0.49 25.53 2.40
N HIS A 315 0.13 24.50 3.17
CA HIS A 315 1.02 23.78 4.08
C HIS A 315 1.16 22.30 3.67
N LEU A 316 0.64 21.89 2.52
CA LEU A 316 0.63 20.48 2.07
C LEU A 316 1.55 20.27 0.87
N VAL A 317 2.50 19.35 1.02
CA VAL A 317 3.35 18.81 -0.05
C VAL A 317 2.92 17.38 -0.32
N ASP A 318 2.48 17.11 -1.53
CA ASP A 318 2.16 15.75 -1.98
C ASP A 318 3.41 15.08 -2.56
N ALA A 319 3.95 14.09 -1.85
CA ALA A 319 5.13 13.34 -2.26
C ALA A 319 4.76 12.08 -3.09
N LYS A 320 3.50 11.94 -3.52
CA LYS A 320 3.09 10.85 -4.41
C LYS A 320 3.82 10.92 -5.75
N GLY A 321 4.50 9.83 -6.10
CA GLY A 321 5.29 9.69 -7.32
C GLY A 321 6.66 10.37 -7.27
N VAL A 322 7.14 10.82 -6.10
CA VAL A 322 8.47 11.42 -5.93
C VAL A 322 9.59 10.46 -6.36
N SER A 323 9.37 9.16 -6.22
CA SER A 323 10.25 8.09 -6.73
C SER A 323 10.47 8.15 -8.25
N ARG A 324 9.53 8.74 -9.01
CA ARG A 324 9.65 8.93 -10.46
C ARG A 324 10.52 10.13 -10.83
N LEU A 325 10.60 11.12 -9.94
CA LEU A 325 11.46 12.29 -10.08
C LEU A 325 12.89 11.98 -9.64
N TYR A 326 13.04 11.30 -8.52
CA TYR A 326 14.33 10.93 -7.94
C TYR A 326 14.59 9.44 -8.11
N ARG A 327 15.30 9.07 -9.18
CA ARG A 327 15.97 7.77 -9.24
C ARG A 327 17.36 7.92 -8.66
N VAL A 328 17.59 7.45 -7.43
CA VAL A 328 18.92 7.39 -6.82
C VAL A 328 19.76 6.37 -7.61
N ARG A 329 20.41 6.83 -8.69
CA ARG A 329 21.46 6.07 -9.36
C ARG A 329 22.78 6.54 -8.76
N PRO A 330 23.60 5.64 -8.17
CA PRO A 330 24.92 6.03 -7.73
C PRO A 330 25.67 6.59 -8.94
N THR A 331 26.16 7.82 -8.79
CA THR A 331 26.94 8.43 -9.85
C THR A 331 28.25 7.65 -10.01
N PRO A 332 28.79 7.48 -11.23
CA PRO A 332 30.06 6.78 -11.44
C PRO A 332 31.19 7.33 -10.56
N ARG A 333 31.13 8.63 -10.25
CA ARG A 333 32.07 9.31 -9.36
C ARG A 333 31.99 8.82 -7.91
N GLN A 334 30.78 8.57 -7.39
CA GLN A 334 30.60 7.99 -6.05
C GLN A 334 31.16 6.56 -5.98
N LEU A 335 30.98 5.77 -7.04
CA LEU A 335 31.59 4.43 -7.13
C LEU A 335 33.12 4.50 -7.16
N VAL A 336 33.70 5.47 -7.88
CA VAL A 336 35.15 5.70 -7.88
C VAL A 336 35.66 6.12 -6.50
N HIS A 337 34.99 7.05 -5.81
CA HIS A 337 35.40 7.44 -4.46
C HIS A 337 35.30 6.27 -3.47
N LEU A 338 34.24 5.46 -3.55
CA LEU A 338 34.08 4.27 -2.73
C LEU A 338 35.18 3.25 -3.00
N PHE A 339 35.53 3.03 -4.27
CA PHE A 339 36.62 2.16 -4.67
C PHE A 339 37.97 2.64 -4.13
N ILE A 340 38.28 3.93 -4.27
CA ILE A 340 39.50 4.52 -3.73
C ILE A 340 39.54 4.37 -2.21
N ALA A 341 38.45 4.69 -1.50
CA ALA A 341 38.36 4.54 -0.06
C ALA A 341 38.57 3.10 0.41
N ALA A 342 38.02 2.11 -0.33
CA ALA A 342 38.23 0.70 -0.06
C ALA A 342 39.68 0.22 -0.33
N MET A 343 40.38 0.87 -1.27
CA MET A 343 41.78 0.55 -1.59
C MET A 343 42.78 1.08 -0.57
N VAL A 344 42.46 2.13 0.19
CA VAL A 344 43.35 2.68 1.23
C VAL A 344 43.78 1.64 2.27
N PRO A 345 42.87 0.91 2.96
CA PRO A 345 43.28 -0.10 3.94
C PRO A 345 44.02 -1.27 3.30
N VAL A 346 43.65 -1.68 2.07
CA VAL A 346 44.37 -2.72 1.33
C VAL A 346 45.82 -2.29 1.06
N ALA A 347 46.02 -1.07 0.57
CA ALA A 347 47.35 -0.52 0.33
C ALA A 347 48.18 -0.42 1.62
N ALA A 348 47.57 0.03 2.72
CA ALA A 348 48.25 0.11 4.02
C ALA A 348 48.68 -1.26 4.55
N VAL A 349 47.79 -2.27 4.51
CA VAL A 349 48.10 -3.65 4.93
C VAL A 349 49.18 -4.27 4.03
N THR A 350 49.11 -4.01 2.72
CA THR A 350 50.12 -4.48 1.77
C THR A 350 51.47 -3.84 2.08
N ALA A 351 51.53 -2.53 2.34
CA ALA A 351 52.77 -1.82 2.65
C ALA A 351 53.46 -2.33 3.93
N VAL A 352 52.69 -2.76 4.94
CA VAL A 352 53.25 -3.30 6.19
C VAL A 352 53.63 -4.78 6.05
N SER A 353 52.86 -5.58 5.29
CA SER A 353 53.08 -7.02 5.18
C SER A 353 54.05 -7.40 4.04
N PRO A 354 55.23 -7.98 4.35
CA PRO A 354 56.19 -8.42 3.32
C PRO A 354 55.64 -9.51 2.40
N TRP A 355 54.83 -10.43 2.93
CA TRP A 355 54.23 -11.51 2.14
C TRP A 355 53.22 -10.95 1.12
N LEU A 356 52.33 -10.04 1.54
CA LEU A 356 51.35 -9.46 0.63
C LEU A 356 52.01 -8.65 -0.50
N ARG A 357 53.12 -7.94 -0.21
CA ARG A 357 53.94 -7.30 -1.25
C ARG A 357 54.43 -8.29 -2.31
N ALA A 358 54.99 -9.42 -1.88
CA ALA A 358 55.47 -10.45 -2.81
C ALA A 358 54.34 -11.03 -3.69
N LEU A 359 53.15 -11.24 -3.12
CA LEU A 359 51.98 -11.70 -3.88
C LEU A 359 51.51 -10.66 -4.91
N VAL A 360 51.47 -9.38 -4.54
CA VAL A 360 51.09 -8.29 -5.44
C VAL A 360 52.13 -8.10 -6.55
N GLU A 361 53.43 -8.20 -6.25
CA GLU A 361 54.49 -8.17 -7.25
C GLU A 361 54.41 -9.36 -8.22
N LEU A 362 54.14 -10.56 -7.73
CA LEU A 362 53.94 -11.75 -8.56
C LEU A 362 52.71 -11.61 -9.47
N PHE A 363 51.61 -11.07 -8.93
CA PHE A 363 50.42 -10.79 -9.72
C PHE A 363 50.70 -9.74 -10.78
N TRP A 364 51.41 -8.66 -10.43
CA TRP A 364 51.82 -7.61 -11.35
C TRP A 364 52.71 -8.14 -12.48
N LEU A 365 53.70 -8.99 -12.15
CA LEU A 365 54.56 -9.65 -13.13
C LEU A 365 53.76 -10.55 -14.08
N ARG A 366 52.80 -11.32 -13.56
CA ARG A 366 51.92 -12.14 -14.40
C ARG A 366 50.99 -11.32 -15.29
N ALA A 367 50.41 -10.24 -14.75
CA ALA A 367 49.57 -9.33 -15.52
C ALA A 367 50.38 -8.66 -16.64
N ARG A 368 51.60 -8.23 -16.33
CA ARG A 368 52.54 -7.64 -17.30
C ARG A 368 52.89 -8.61 -18.42
N VAL A 369 53.19 -9.87 -18.10
CA VAL A 369 53.42 -10.93 -19.10
C VAL A 369 52.17 -11.19 -19.95
N ALA A 370 50.97 -11.19 -19.35
CA ALA A 370 49.72 -11.39 -20.08
C ALA A 370 49.34 -10.22 -21.00
N ILE A 371 49.78 -9.00 -20.67
CA ILE A 371 49.53 -7.77 -21.45
C ILE A 371 50.65 -7.52 -22.48
N GLY A 372 51.70 -8.34 -22.50
CA GLY A 372 52.76 -8.32 -23.52
C GLY A 372 53.77 -7.17 -23.37
N TRP A 373 54.04 -6.73 -22.14
CA TRP A 373 54.96 -5.64 -21.77
C TRP A 373 56.14 -6.07 -20.91
#